data_AF-A0A3B9LFQ7-F1
#
_entry.id   AF-A0A3B9LFQ7-F1
#
_cell.length_a   1.000
_cell.length_b   1.000
_cell.length_c   1.000
_cell.angle_alpha   90.00
_cell.angle_beta   90.00
_cell.angle_gamma   90.00
#
_symmetry.space_group_name_H-M   'P 1'
#
loop_
_entity.id
_entity.type
_entity.pdbx_description
1 polymer ?
#
loop_
_entity_poly.entity_id
_entity_poly.type
_entity_poly.pdbx_seq_one_letter_code
_entity_poly.pdbx_strand_id
1 'polypeptide(L)'
;MSEPDLRTRIKEMLVKNLMLQTTADKIADDLPLFGPNGLGLDSIDALELVVSMEKTFGVGVPNSEVAGKALRTVNTIHDYILEKRATTGQSTPSV
;
A
#
# COMPACT_ATOMS: atom_id res chain seq x y z
N MET A 1 -19.22 5.36 14.17
CA MET A 1 -17.78 5.14 14.39
C MET A 1 -17.13 5.31 13.05
N SER A 2 -16.32 6.36 12.87
CA SER A 2 -15.74 6.70 11.57
C SER A 2 -14.93 5.51 11.04
N GLU A 3 -15.16 5.10 9.80
CA GLU A 3 -14.27 4.16 9.12
C GLU A 3 -12.83 4.68 9.29
N PRO A 4 -11.87 3.85 9.74
CA PRO A 4 -10.49 4.28 9.79
C PRO A 4 -10.06 4.68 8.38
N ASP A 5 -9.51 5.89 8.26
CA ASP A 5 -9.02 6.46 7.00
C ASP A 5 -8.17 5.41 6.28
N LEU A 6 -8.39 5.18 4.98
CA LEU A 6 -7.68 4.15 4.21
C LEU A 6 -6.16 4.32 4.36
N ARG A 7 -5.69 5.57 4.45
CA ARG A 7 -4.29 5.90 4.76
C ARG A 7 -3.82 5.30 6.09
N THR A 8 -4.61 5.40 7.14
CA THR A 8 -4.30 4.82 8.46
C THR A 8 -4.14 3.31 8.36
N ARG A 9 -5.06 2.61 7.68
CA ARG A 9 -4.94 1.17 7.45
C ARG A 9 -3.68 0.79 6.68
N ILE A 10 -3.32 1.56 5.65
CA ILE A 10 -2.08 1.35 4.89
C ILE A 10 -0.86 1.50 5.81
N LYS A 11 -0.82 2.55 6.63
CA LYS A 11 0.28 2.79 7.58
C LYS A 11 0.38 1.69 8.64
N GLU A 12 -0.74 1.23 9.19
CA GLU A 12 -0.76 0.10 10.12
C GLU A 12 -0.28 -1.20 9.47
N MET A 13 -0.72 -1.47 8.24
CA MET A 13 -0.25 -2.62 7.47
C MET A 13 1.27 -2.53 7.22
N LEU A 14 1.80 -1.36 6.84
CA LEU A 14 3.24 -1.16 6.66
C LEU A 14 4.01 -1.48 7.94
N VAL A 15 3.63 -0.90 9.07
CA VAL A 15 4.32 -1.13 10.36
C VAL A 15 4.25 -2.59 10.78
N LYS A 16 3.08 -3.22 10.63
CA LYS A 16 2.84 -4.58 11.12
C LYS A 16 3.48 -5.66 10.24
N ASN A 17 3.40 -5.52 8.91
CA ASN A 17 3.94 -6.51 7.99
C ASN A 17 5.45 -6.36 7.81
N LEU A 18 5.97 -5.13 7.85
CA LEU A 18 7.40 -4.86 7.68
C LEU A 18 8.15 -4.74 9.02
N MET A 19 7.48 -5.07 10.14
CA MET A 19 8.02 -5.01 11.51
C MET A 19 8.81 -3.71 11.79
N LEU A 20 8.28 -2.57 11.33
CA LEU A 20 8.97 -1.30 11.45
C LEU A 20 9.09 -0.88 12.92
N GLN A 21 10.22 -0.27 13.26
CA GLN A 21 10.47 0.32 14.59
C GLN A 21 9.68 1.63 14.82
N THR A 22 8.76 1.98 13.92
CA THR A 22 7.97 3.22 13.96
C THR A 22 6.47 2.90 14.05
N THR A 23 5.64 3.89 14.36
CA THR A 23 4.19 3.72 14.43
C THR A 23 3.49 4.34 13.22
N ALA A 24 2.28 3.88 12.92
CA ALA A 24 1.50 4.38 11.80
C ALA A 24 1.28 5.90 11.84
N ASP A 25 1.15 6.49 13.04
CA ASP A 25 1.04 7.93 13.25
C ASP A 25 2.30 8.72 12.86
N LYS A 26 3.48 8.11 13.03
CA LYS A 26 4.78 8.74 12.72
C LYS A 26 5.12 8.73 11.23
N ILE A 27 4.40 7.94 10.43
CA ILE A 27 4.62 7.84 8.98
C ILE A 27 3.84 8.96 8.30
N ALA A 28 4.54 9.90 7.65
CA ALA A 28 3.89 10.92 6.83
C ALA A 28 3.31 10.30 5.55
N ASP A 29 2.22 10.87 5.04
CA ASP A 29 1.54 10.34 3.86
C ASP A 29 2.34 10.52 2.55
N ASP A 30 3.19 11.54 2.50
CA ASP A 30 4.13 11.81 1.41
C ASP A 30 5.54 11.23 1.65
N LEU A 31 5.74 10.48 2.75
CA LEU A 31 7.03 9.88 3.05
C LEU A 31 7.38 8.80 2.01
N PRO A 32 8.58 8.84 1.39
CA PRO A 32 9.04 7.76 0.55
C PRO A 32 9.12 6.46 1.34
N LEU A 33 8.62 5.36 0.79
CA LEU A 33 8.76 4.05 1.43
C LEU A 33 10.17 3.48 1.19
N PHE A 34 10.69 3.65 -0.03
CA PHE A 34 11.99 3.15 -0.45
C PHE A 34 13.10 4.20 -0.35
N GLY A 35 14.32 3.71 -0.13
CA GLY A 35 15.54 4.50 -0.16
C GLY A 35 15.90 5.20 1.15
N PRO A 36 17.07 5.86 1.19
CA PRO A 36 17.68 6.36 2.44
C PRO A 36 16.97 7.58 3.05
N ASN A 37 16.13 8.28 2.26
CA ASN A 37 15.32 9.41 2.74
C ASN A 37 13.89 8.99 3.15
N GLY A 38 13.62 7.68 3.14
CA GLY A 38 12.29 7.10 3.37
C GLY A 38 12.22 6.21 4.61
N LEU A 39 11.34 5.21 4.56
CA LEU A 39 11.29 4.13 5.56
C LEU A 39 12.47 3.15 5.44
N GLY A 40 13.29 3.26 4.41
CA GLY A 40 14.45 2.39 4.21
C GLY A 40 14.06 0.97 3.80
N LEU A 41 12.90 0.81 3.15
CA LEU A 41 12.48 -0.51 2.65
C LEU A 41 13.43 -1.02 1.58
N ASP A 42 13.72 -2.31 1.63
CA ASP A 42 14.50 -3.02 0.63
C ASP A 42 13.61 -3.70 -0.41
N SER A 43 14.23 -4.27 -1.44
CA SER A 43 13.53 -5.01 -2.50
C SER A 43 12.71 -6.20 -1.97
N ILE A 44 13.06 -6.75 -0.80
CA ILE A 44 12.34 -7.85 -0.15
C ILE A 44 11.05 -7.33 0.49
N ASP A 45 11.14 -6.23 1.24
CA ASP A 45 9.99 -5.57 1.85
C ASP A 45 8.96 -5.13 0.81
N ALA A 46 9.41 -4.68 -0.37
CA ALA A 46 8.54 -4.35 -1.49
C ALA A 46 7.62 -5.53 -1.87
N LEU A 47 8.19 -6.74 -1.91
CA LEU A 47 7.47 -7.93 -2.31
C LEU A 47 6.45 -8.35 -1.24
N GLU A 48 6.84 -8.31 0.03
CA GLU A 48 5.94 -8.53 1.18
C GLU A 48 4.80 -7.52 1.19
N LEU A 49 5.09 -6.25 0.87
CA LEU A 49 4.11 -5.19 0.79
C LEU A 49 3.07 -5.43 -0.31
N VAL A 50 3.50 -5.84 -1.51
CA VAL A 50 2.61 -6.21 -2.62
C VAL A 50 1.67 -7.34 -2.21
N VAL A 51 2.22 -8.41 -1.61
CA VAL A 51 1.44 -9.57 -1.16
C VAL A 51 0.46 -9.17 -0.06
N SER A 52 0.90 -8.33 0.88
CA SER A 52 0.07 -7.82 1.97
C SER A 52 -1.08 -6.94 1.46
N MET A 53 -0.82 -6.12 0.44
CA MET A 53 -1.85 -5.31 -0.21
C MET A 53 -2.90 -6.15 -0.92
N GLU A 54 -2.48 -7.19 -1.63
CA GLU A 54 -3.41 -8.11 -2.29
C GLU A 54 -4.28 -8.83 -1.27
N LYS A 55 -3.69 -9.36 -0.18
CA LYS A 55 -4.43 -10.04 0.88
C LYS A 55 -5.34 -9.12 1.69
N THR A 56 -4.90 -7.90 1.99
CA THR A 56 -5.63 -6.96 2.87
C THR A 56 -6.69 -6.16 2.12
N PHE A 57 -6.39 -5.74 0.90
CA PHE A 57 -7.24 -4.83 0.13
C PHE A 57 -7.83 -5.46 -1.14
N GLY A 58 -7.38 -6.65 -1.54
CA GLY A 58 -7.75 -7.29 -2.80
C GLY A 58 -7.08 -6.64 -4.01
N VAL A 59 -5.98 -5.92 -3.80
CA VAL A 59 -5.31 -5.11 -4.84
C VAL A 59 -3.92 -5.65 -5.11
N GLY A 60 -3.78 -6.35 -6.23
CA GLY A 60 -2.50 -6.88 -6.70
C GLY A 60 -1.68 -5.85 -7.47
N VAL A 61 -0.36 -6.02 -7.43
CA VAL A 61 0.60 -5.24 -8.23
C VAL A 61 1.30 -6.21 -9.19
N PRO A 62 1.07 -6.10 -10.50
CA PRO A 62 1.46 -7.14 -11.46
C PRO A 62 2.97 -7.18 -11.75
N ASN A 63 3.66 -6.03 -11.68
CA ASN A 63 5.07 -5.91 -12.04
C ASN A 63 5.78 -4.83 -11.23
N SER A 64 7.11 -4.92 -11.16
CA SER A 64 7.96 -3.97 -10.43
C SER A 64 7.84 -2.52 -10.91
N GLU A 65 7.51 -2.27 -12.18
CA GLU A 65 7.27 -0.89 -12.66
C GLU A 65 6.02 -0.28 -11.99
N VAL A 66 4.93 -1.06 -11.91
CA VAL A 66 3.72 -0.63 -11.22
C VAL A 66 4.00 -0.51 -9.72
N ALA A 67 4.77 -1.43 -9.14
CA ALA A 67 5.19 -1.37 -7.75
C ALA A 67 5.98 -0.09 -7.45
N GLY A 68 6.95 0.28 -8.29
CA GLY A 68 7.74 1.50 -8.09
C GLY A 68 6.90 2.79 -8.16
N LYS A 69 5.82 2.80 -8.95
CA LYS A 69 4.88 3.93 -9.06
C LYS A 69 3.86 3.94 -7.91
N ALA A 70 3.26 2.80 -7.62
CA ALA A 70 2.17 2.65 -6.64
C ALA A 70 2.67 2.65 -5.19
N LEU A 71 3.83 2.04 -4.91
CA LEU A 71 4.40 1.88 -3.57
C LEU A 71 5.40 2.97 -3.20
N ARG A 72 5.31 4.14 -3.84
CA ARG A 72 6.26 5.24 -3.61
C ARG A 72 6.05 5.89 -2.25
N THR A 73 4.79 6.23 -1.93
CA THR A 73 4.36 6.85 -0.67
C THR A 73 3.02 6.27 -0.24
N VAL A 74 2.57 6.59 0.99
CA VAL A 74 1.24 6.17 1.44
C VAL A 74 0.15 6.77 0.56
N ASN A 75 0.31 8.01 0.09
CA ASN A 75 -0.62 8.65 -0.83
C ASN A 75 -0.73 7.90 -2.17
N THR A 76 0.38 7.45 -2.76
CA THR A 76 0.32 6.70 -4.02
C THR A 76 -0.33 5.32 -3.83
N ILE A 77 -0.09 4.66 -2.69
CA ILE A 77 -0.76 3.39 -2.36
C ILE A 77 -2.26 3.60 -2.21
N HIS A 78 -2.64 4.65 -1.48
CA HIS A 78 -4.03 5.02 -1.28
C HIS A 78 -4.75 5.25 -2.60
N ASP A 79 -4.15 6.07 -3.48
CA ASP A 79 -4.70 6.39 -4.79
C ASP A 79 -4.83 5.13 -5.67
N TYR A 80 -3.78 4.30 -5.69
CA TYR A 80 -3.78 3.04 -6.41
C TYR A 80 -4.86 2.07 -5.93
N ILE A 81 -5.07 1.95 -4.61
CA ILE A 81 -6.13 1.11 -4.05
C ILE A 81 -7.51 1.63 -4.46
N LEU A 82 -7.73 2.95 -4.41
CA LEU A 82 -9.00 3.55 -4.83
C LEU A 82 -9.28 3.32 -6.31
N GLU A 83 -8.28 3.55 -7.17
CA GLU A 83 -8.38 3.32 -8.61
C GLU A 83 -8.71 1.85 -8.92
N LYS A 84 -8.02 0.92 -8.24
CA LYS A 84 -8.24 -0.52 -8.42
C LYS A 84 -9.59 -0.98 -7.88
N ARG A 85 -10.06 -0.43 -6.76
CA ARG A 85 -11.41 -0.73 -6.24
C ARG A 85 -12.53 -0.18 -7.12
N ALA A 86 -12.31 0.96 -7.76
CA ALA A 86 -13.26 1.51 -8.72
C ALA A 86 -13.35 0.64 -10.00
N THR A 87 -12.24 0.03 -10.41
CA THR A 87 -12.18 -0.82 -11.61
C THR A 87 -12.58 -2.28 -11.37
N THR A 88 -12.32 -2.84 -10.18
CA THR A 88 -12.76 -4.22 -9.82
C THR A 88 -14.26 -4.33 -9.55
N GLY A 89 -14.98 -3.20 -9.42
CA GLY A 89 -16.45 -3.15 -9.37
C GLY A 89 -17.16 -3.30 -10.72
N GLN A 90 -16.45 -3.41 -11.85
CA GLN A 90 -17.05 -3.54 -13.20
C GLN A 90 -16.69 -4.85 -13.91
N SER A 91 -16.49 -5.96 -13.19
CA SER A 91 -16.32 -7.28 -13.81
C SER A 91 -16.97 -8.41 -13.02
N THR A 92 -18.29 -8.30 -12.83
CA THR A 92 -19.17 -9.48 -12.90
C THR A 92 -20.05 -9.29 -14.13
N PRO A 93 -19.65 -9.78 -15.32
CA PRO A 93 -20.65 -10.11 -16.31
C PRO A 93 -21.38 -11.34 -15.76
N SER A 94 -22.65 -11.13 -15.41
CA SER A 94 -23.61 -12.20 -15.26
C SER A 94 -23.61 -13.04 -16.54
N VAL A 95 -23.30 -14.33 -16.44
CA VAL A 95 -23.93 -15.43 -17.19
C VAL A 95 -23.86 -16.71 -16.37
#